data_AF-A0A7S2TGC3-F1
#
_entry.id   AF-A0A7S2TGC3-F1
#
_cell.length_a   1.000
_cell.length_b   1.000
_cell.length_c   1.000
_cell.angle_alpha   90.00
_cell.angle_beta   90.00
_cell.angle_gamma   90.00
#
_symmetry.space_group_name_H-M   'P 1'
#
loop_
_entity.id
_entity.type
_entity.pdbx_description
1 polymer ?
#
loop_
_entity_poly.entity_id
_entity_poly.type
_entity_poly.pdbx_seq_one_letter_code
_entity_poly.pdbx_strand_id
1 'polypeptide(L)'
;ATPLLSESSTVTYGQQMLGDRRTCENAWVECTQDEVLKAIQARASSLVFGAGNRRYVGECEELQVVRYRPGGEFSLHYDASASVPRFVTVLYYLNTPEIPGDQLAEDAPPSPSVGVPA
;
A
#
# COMPACT_ATOMS: atom_id res chain seq x y z
N ALA A 1 5.55 3.66 23.54
CA ALA A 1 4.21 3.17 23.94
C ALA A 1 3.73 2.21 22.85
N THR A 2 2.78 1.33 23.11
CA THR A 2 2.16 0.54 22.03
C THR A 2 1.22 1.47 21.26
N PRO A 3 1.31 1.57 19.91
CA PRO A 3 0.42 2.44 19.15
C PRO A 3 -1.05 1.98 19.28
N LEU A 4 -1.97 2.94 19.34
CA LEU A 4 -3.39 2.67 19.47
C LEU A 4 -3.96 2.28 18.08
N LEU A 5 -4.63 1.13 18.02
CA LEU A 5 -5.43 0.74 16.86
C LEU A 5 -6.75 1.51 16.92
N SER A 6 -6.99 2.40 15.95
CA SER A 6 -8.25 3.14 15.86
C SER A 6 -9.36 2.24 15.33
N GLU A 7 -9.07 1.45 14.30
CA GLU A 7 -10.03 0.52 13.67
C GLU A 7 -9.34 -0.71 13.07
N SER A 8 -10.06 -1.84 12.97
CA SER A 8 -9.62 -3.03 12.22
C SER A 8 -10.80 -3.73 11.55
N SER A 9 -10.63 -4.14 10.30
CA SER A 9 -11.64 -4.89 9.55
C SER A 9 -11.01 -5.93 8.61
N THR A 10 -11.76 -6.99 8.34
CA THR A 10 -11.49 -7.92 7.23
C THR A 10 -12.42 -7.54 6.08
N VAL A 11 -11.85 -7.12 4.96
CA VAL A 11 -12.60 -6.63 3.81
C VAL A 11 -12.60 -7.69 2.73
N THR A 12 -13.79 -8.19 2.39
CA THR A 12 -14.03 -9.01 1.20
C THR A 12 -15.16 -8.34 0.41
N TYR A 13 -14.83 -7.48 -0.56
CA TYR A 13 -15.84 -6.95 -1.48
C TYR A 13 -16.17 -7.99 -2.54
N GLY A 14 -17.30 -8.68 -2.36
CA GLY A 14 -17.74 -9.80 -3.21
C GLY A 14 -18.97 -9.54 -4.09
N GLN A 15 -19.63 -8.38 -4.03
CA GLN A 15 -20.78 -8.10 -4.90
C GLN A 15 -20.79 -6.68 -5.47
N GLN A 16 -20.56 -6.63 -6.79
CA GLN A 16 -21.34 -5.85 -7.74
C GLN A 16 -21.22 -4.32 -7.70
N MET A 17 -19.98 -3.81 -7.72
CA MET A 17 -19.67 -2.58 -8.46
C MET A 17 -18.46 -2.91 -9.36
N LEU A 18 -18.68 -2.94 -10.67
CA LEU A 18 -17.61 -3.20 -11.65
C LEU A 18 -16.47 -2.20 -11.43
N GLY A 19 -15.35 -2.66 -10.87
CA GLY A 19 -14.09 -1.89 -10.88
C GLY A 19 -13.25 -2.01 -9.62
N ASP A 20 -13.85 -2.18 -8.44
CA ASP A 20 -13.12 -1.98 -7.17
C ASP A 20 -13.19 -3.21 -6.25
N ARG A 21 -12.54 -4.30 -6.65
CA ARG A 21 -12.42 -5.52 -5.84
C ARG A 21 -11.22 -5.39 -4.91
N ARG A 22 -11.47 -5.41 -3.60
CA ARG A 22 -10.44 -5.46 -2.56
C ARG A 22 -10.67 -6.64 -1.63
N THR A 23 -9.66 -7.47 -1.47
CA THR A 23 -9.68 -8.67 -0.63
C THR A 23 -8.46 -8.67 0.29
N CYS A 24 -8.59 -8.07 1.47
CA CYS A 24 -7.50 -7.91 2.43
C CYS A 24 -8.00 -7.72 3.88
N GLU A 25 -7.08 -7.80 4.83
CA GLU A 25 -7.29 -7.28 6.20
C GLU A 25 -6.67 -5.89 6.29
N ASN A 26 -7.29 -4.96 7.01
CA ASN A 26 -6.68 -3.65 7.27
C ASN A 26 -6.93 -3.17 8.71
N ALA A 27 -6.05 -2.27 9.14
CA ALA A 27 -6.17 -1.54 10.38
C ALA A 27 -5.74 -0.09 10.18
N TRP A 28 -6.28 0.81 10.98
CA TRP A 28 -5.87 2.21 11.04
C TRP A 28 -5.14 2.45 12.35
N VAL A 29 -4.03 3.19 12.28
CA VAL A 29 -3.14 3.43 13.42
C VAL A 29 -2.97 4.93 13.62
N GLU A 30 -3.38 5.41 14.79
CA GLU A 30 -3.29 6.82 15.13
C GLU A 30 -1.82 7.24 15.29
N CYS A 31 -1.39 8.21 14.49
CA CYS A 31 0.01 8.61 14.43
C CYS A 31 0.40 9.66 15.49
N THR A 32 -0.56 10.27 16.16
CA THR A 32 -0.33 11.44 17.04
C THR A 32 0.34 11.08 18.36
N GLN A 33 0.23 9.83 18.81
CA GLN A 33 0.70 9.40 20.13
C GLN A 33 1.98 8.55 20.10
N ASP A 34 2.46 8.14 18.93
CA ASP A 34 3.63 7.28 18.77
C ASP A 34 4.77 7.97 18.00
N GLU A 35 5.96 8.03 18.60
CA GLU A 35 7.12 8.73 18.01
C GLU A 35 7.65 8.09 16.72
N VAL A 36 7.48 6.77 16.54
CA VAL A 36 7.87 6.09 15.30
C VAL A 36 6.91 6.49 14.18
N LEU A 37 5.61 6.54 14.46
CA LEU A 37 4.60 6.94 13.48
C LEU A 37 4.75 8.42 13.08
N LYS A 38 5.04 9.31 14.04
CA LYS A 38 5.40 10.71 13.75
C LYS A 38 6.63 10.82 12.86
N ALA A 39 7.66 10.00 13.11
CA ALA A 39 8.86 9.97 12.29
C ALA A 39 8.60 9.45 10.87
N ILE A 40 7.68 8.48 10.71
CA ILE A 40 7.23 8.02 9.38
C ILE A 40 6.54 9.16 8.63
N GLN A 41 5.56 9.84 9.24
CA GLN A 41 4.88 10.98 8.60
C GLN A 41 5.84 12.12 8.24
N ALA A 42 6.78 12.45 9.13
CA ALA A 42 7.78 13.48 8.86
C ALA A 42 8.69 13.13 7.67
N ARG A 43 9.08 11.85 7.53
CA ARG A 43 9.85 11.37 6.38
C ARG A 43 9.02 11.37 5.10
N ALA A 44 7.76 10.95 5.15
CA ALA A 44 6.84 11.02 4.01
C ALA A 44 6.67 12.45 3.51
N SER A 45 6.41 13.40 4.41
CA SER A 45 6.29 14.83 4.09
C SER A 45 7.58 15.39 3.47
N SER A 46 8.74 15.01 4.03
CA SER A 46 10.04 15.45 3.48
C SER A 46 10.31 14.87 2.09
N LEU A 47 9.88 13.63 1.84
CA LEU A 47 10.03 12.97 0.53
C LEU A 47 9.18 13.63 -0.55
N VAL A 48 7.92 13.92 -0.24
CA VAL A 48 6.96 14.45 -1.23
C VAL A 48 7.15 15.96 -1.46
N PHE A 49 7.43 16.71 -0.40
CA PHE A 49 7.40 18.18 -0.45
C PHE A 49 8.74 18.86 -0.21
N GLY A 50 9.83 18.08 -0.18
CA GLY A 50 11.20 18.56 0.00
C GLY A 50 11.72 18.49 1.43
N ALA A 51 13.05 18.42 1.55
CA ALA A 51 13.73 18.26 2.83
C ALA A 51 13.36 19.38 3.83
N GLY A 52 13.02 18.99 5.06
CA GLY A 52 12.63 19.92 6.12
C GLY A 52 11.18 20.41 6.02
N ASN A 53 10.44 20.03 4.98
CA ASN A 53 9.02 20.34 4.88
C ASN A 53 8.21 19.45 5.83
N ARG A 54 7.80 20.03 6.96
CA ARG A 54 6.98 19.37 8.00
C ARG A 54 5.53 19.84 7.99
N ARG A 55 5.13 20.62 6.98
CA ARG A 55 3.84 21.33 6.95
C ARG A 55 2.65 20.38 7.13
N TYR A 56 2.74 19.17 6.61
CA TYR A 56 1.64 18.21 6.59
C TYR A 56 1.73 17.15 7.71
N VAL A 57 2.71 17.26 8.62
CA VAL A 57 2.80 16.36 9.77
C VAL A 57 1.61 16.65 10.70
N GLY A 58 0.71 15.69 10.85
CA GLY A 58 -0.56 15.85 11.57
C GLY A 58 -1.76 16.28 10.72
N GLU A 59 -1.56 16.61 9.43
CA GLU A 59 -2.65 16.84 8.45
C GLU A 59 -2.90 15.59 7.57
N CYS A 60 -2.00 14.61 7.63
CA CYS A 60 -2.19 13.33 6.96
C CYS A 60 -3.32 12.51 7.61
N GLU A 61 -4.02 11.72 6.79
CA GLU A 61 -4.86 10.63 7.27
C GLU A 61 -4.09 9.70 8.22
N GLU A 62 -4.82 8.96 9.05
CA GLU A 62 -4.23 7.91 9.89
C GLU A 62 -3.47 6.88 9.03
N LEU A 63 -2.46 6.23 9.60
CA LEU A 63 -1.70 5.24 8.84
C LEU A 63 -2.55 3.98 8.65
N GLN A 64 -2.92 3.69 7.40
CA GLN A 64 -3.56 2.43 7.04
C GLN A 64 -2.50 1.33 6.89
N VAL A 65 -2.63 0.27 7.69
CA VAL A 65 -1.86 -0.96 7.56
C VAL A 65 -2.72 -2.00 6.87
N VAL A 66 -2.19 -2.64 5.83
CA VAL A 66 -2.93 -3.61 5.00
C VAL A 66 -2.17 -4.92 4.95
N ARG A 67 -2.89 -6.03 5.08
CA ARG A 67 -2.37 -7.39 4.95
C ARG A 67 -3.15 -8.15 3.88
N TYR A 68 -2.43 -8.60 2.87
CA TYR A 68 -2.95 -9.53 1.86
C TYR A 68 -2.58 -10.96 2.27
N ARG A 69 -3.56 -11.87 2.25
CA ARG A 69 -3.32 -13.31 2.29
C ARG A 69 -3.01 -13.81 0.88
N PRO A 70 -2.47 -15.04 0.71
CA PRO A 70 -2.36 -15.65 -0.61
C PRO A 70 -3.69 -15.59 -1.38
N GLY A 71 -3.66 -15.10 -2.63
CA GLY A 71 -4.85 -14.87 -3.46
C GLY A 71 -5.64 -13.58 -3.13
N GLY A 72 -5.24 -12.81 -2.12
CA GLY A 72 -5.76 -11.48 -1.86
C GLY A 72 -5.25 -10.47 -2.87
N GLU A 73 -6.08 -9.50 -3.23
CA GLU A 73 -5.77 -8.51 -4.25
C GLU A 73 -6.48 -7.18 -3.98
N PHE A 74 -6.05 -6.16 -4.73
CA PHE A 74 -6.77 -4.91 -4.86
C PHE A 74 -6.76 -4.52 -6.35
N SER A 75 -7.93 -4.47 -6.97
CA SER A 75 -8.10 -4.08 -8.37
C SER A 75 -7.59 -2.65 -8.62
N LEU A 76 -7.29 -2.36 -9.90
CA LEU A 76 -6.87 -1.02 -10.31
C LEU A 76 -7.96 0.01 -9.98
N HIS A 77 -7.61 1.02 -9.20
CA HIS A 77 -8.50 2.07 -8.75
C HIS A 77 -7.76 3.40 -8.59
N TYR A 78 -8.51 4.48 -8.42
CA TYR A 78 -7.98 5.77 -8.00
C TYR A 78 -8.15 5.91 -6.49
N ASP A 79 -7.08 6.28 -5.79
CA ASP A 79 -7.12 6.58 -4.36
C ASP A 79 -7.88 7.87 -4.03
N ALA A 80 -8.04 8.75 -5.02
CA ALA A 80 -8.74 10.02 -4.92
C ALA A 80 -10.15 9.92 -5.51
N SER A 81 -11.11 10.55 -4.85
CA SER A 81 -12.49 10.69 -5.33
C SER A 81 -13.06 12.05 -4.95
N ALA A 82 -14.27 12.37 -5.40
CA ALA A 82 -14.95 13.61 -5.02
C ALA A 82 -15.18 13.74 -3.51
N SER A 83 -15.33 12.61 -2.80
CA SER A 83 -15.53 12.58 -1.34
C SER A 83 -14.23 12.46 -0.55
N VAL A 84 -13.16 11.93 -1.15
CA VAL A 84 -11.84 11.78 -0.52
C VAL A 84 -10.79 12.35 -1.47
N PRO A 85 -10.50 13.67 -1.42
CA PRO A 85 -9.65 14.35 -2.39
C PRO A 85 -8.16 14.15 -2.05
N ARG A 86 -7.69 12.89 -2.03
CA ARG A 86 -6.28 12.58 -1.76
C ARG A 86 -5.40 13.20 -2.84
N PHE A 87 -4.43 14.01 -2.42
CA PHE A 87 -3.47 14.61 -3.35
C PHE A 87 -2.32 13.65 -3.69
N VAL A 88 -1.88 12.86 -2.71
CA VAL A 88 -0.74 11.95 -2.84
C VAL A 88 -0.95 10.75 -1.91
N THR A 89 -0.53 9.57 -2.36
CA THR A 89 -0.44 8.36 -1.53
C THR A 89 1.02 7.95 -1.42
N VAL A 90 1.48 7.69 -0.19
CA VAL A 90 2.80 7.10 0.07
C VAL A 90 2.59 5.67 0.53
N LEU A 91 2.97 4.71 -0.32
CA LEU A 91 2.82 3.28 -0.04
C LEU A 91 4.14 2.69 0.48
N TYR A 92 4.09 2.02 1.63
CA TYR A 92 5.22 1.32 2.24
C TYR A 92 5.02 -0.19 2.16
N TYR A 93 5.98 -0.91 1.56
CA TYR A 93 6.05 -2.36 1.69
C TYR A 93 6.70 -2.73 3.02
N LEU A 94 5.95 -3.40 3.90
CA LEU A 94 6.44 -3.79 5.23
C LEU A 94 7.15 -5.15 5.23
N ASN A 95 6.97 -5.93 4.17
CA ASN A 95 7.64 -7.21 3.93
C ASN A 95 7.72 -7.50 2.43
N THR A 96 8.55 -8.48 2.07
CA THR A 96 8.59 -9.05 0.72
C THR A 96 7.62 -10.24 0.67
N PRO A 97 6.68 -10.31 -0.29
CA PRO A 97 5.81 -11.46 -0.42
C PRO A 97 6.63 -12.70 -0.79
N GLU A 98 6.32 -13.83 -0.15
CA GLU A 98 6.81 -15.13 -0.60
C GLU A 98 5.99 -15.53 -1.83
N ILE A 99 6.58 -15.39 -3.01
CA ILE A 99 5.98 -15.87 -4.25
C ILE A 99 6.25 -17.38 -4.30
N PRO A 100 5.21 -18.25 -4.33
CA PRO A 100 5.41 -19.67 -4.59
C PRO A 100 6.17 -19.83 -5.91
N GLY A 101 7.22 -20.64 -5.93
CA GLY A 101 8.19 -20.72 -7.05
C GLY A 101 7.58 -20.95 -8.44
N ASP A 102 6.34 -21.42 -8.50
CA ASP A 102 5.61 -21.73 -9.74
C ASP A 102 4.98 -20.49 -10.41
N GLN A 103 4.93 -19.32 -9.74
CA GLN A 103 4.35 -18.08 -10.30
C GLN A 103 5.38 -17.09 -10.85
N LEU A 104 6.68 -17.33 -10.69
CA LEU A 104 7.73 -16.48 -11.28
C LEU A 104 7.94 -16.74 -12.79
N ALA A 105 7.38 -17.82 -13.34
CA ALA A 105 7.66 -18.28 -14.69
C ALA A 105 6.72 -17.74 -15.78
N GLU A 106 5.53 -17.23 -15.44
CA GLU A 106 4.55 -16.81 -16.46
C GLU A 106 4.76 -15.37 -16.98
N ASP A 107 5.43 -14.51 -16.22
CA ASP A 107 5.71 -13.11 -16.62
C ASP A 107 7.18 -12.86 -17.04
N ALA A 108 8.01 -13.91 -17.10
CA ALA A 108 9.37 -13.77 -17.62
C ALA A 108 9.29 -13.57 -19.14
N PRO A 109 9.89 -12.50 -19.72
CA PRO A 109 9.96 -12.35 -21.16
C PRO A 109 10.61 -13.61 -21.76
N PRO A 110 10.09 -14.13 -22.89
CA PRO A 110 10.66 -15.33 -23.49
C PRO A 110 12.15 -15.10 -23.73
N SER A 111 12.97 -16.02 -23.23
CA SER A 111 14.42 -15.95 -23.39
C SER A 111 14.72 -15.82 -24.90
N PRO A 112 15.57 -14.86 -25.32
CA PRO A 112 15.90 -14.71 -26.73
C PRO A 112 16.51 -16.03 -27.20
N SER A 113 15.86 -16.67 -28.16
CA SER A 113 16.40 -17.85 -28.84
C SER A 113 17.69 -17.41 -29.51
N VAL A 114 18.83 -17.77 -28.93
CA VAL A 114 20.13 -17.63 -29.58
C VAL A 114 20.12 -18.61 -30.75
N GLY A 115 19.77 -18.10 -31.93
CA GLY A 115 19.98 -18.84 -33.17
C GLY A 115 21.47 -19.12 -33.29
N VAL A 116 21.84 -20.39 -33.24
CA VAL A 116 23.17 -20.84 -33.62
C VAL A 116 23.25 -20.70 -35.14
N PRO A 117 24.09 -19.81 -35.70
CA PRO A 117 24.30 -19.78 -37.13
C PRO A 117 25.02 -21.07 -37.54
N ALA A 118 24.58 -21.62 -38.68
CA ALA A 118 25.12 -22.82 -39.32
C ALA A 118 26.57 -22.66 -39.78
#